data_AF-A0A6V8DHS7-F1
#
_entry.id   AF-A0A6V8DHS7-F1
#
_cell.length_a   1.000
_cell.length_b   1.000
_cell.length_c   1.000
_cell.angle_alpha   90.00
_cell.angle_beta   90.00
_cell.angle_gamma   90.00
#
_symmetry.space_group_name_H-M   'P 1'
#
loop_
_entity.id
_entity.type
_entity.pdbx_description
1 polymer ?
#
loop_
_entity_poly.entity_id
_entity_poly.type
_entity_poly.pdbx_seq_one_letter_code
_entity_poly.pdbx_strand_id
1 'polypeptide(L)' 'MTDTIFDFNGSKNAGWSQPSPLTEDSPSHIPESMRRNRLPDWPRASEPELVRHYTKLSQKNFGIDTGFYPLGSCTMKHNP' A
#
# COMPACT_ATOMS: atom_id res chain seq x y z
N MET A 1 -19.60 4.11 7.89
CA MET A 1 -18.28 3.50 8.17
C MET A 1 -17.44 3.67 6.93
N THR A 2 -16.28 4.30 7.04
CA THR A 2 -15.33 4.43 5.93
C THR A 2 -14.58 3.11 5.77
N ASP A 3 -14.77 2.42 4.64
CA ASP A 3 -14.03 1.19 4.31
C ASP A 3 -12.54 1.52 4.08
N THR A 4 -11.71 1.36 5.10
CA THR A 4 -10.25 1.46 5.00
C THR A 4 -9.65 0.12 4.59
N ILE A 5 -8.41 0.12 4.11
CA ILE A 5 -7.69 -1.12 3.78
C ILE A 5 -7.42 -2.01 5.02
N PHE A 6 -7.55 -1.46 6.24
CA PHE A 6 -7.33 -2.19 7.49
C PHE A 6 -8.57 -2.94 7.99
N ASP A 7 -9.75 -2.67 7.41
CA ASP A 7 -11.00 -3.31 7.81
C ASP A 7 -11.14 -4.75 7.27
N PHE A 8 -10.27 -5.14 6.34
CA PHE A 8 -10.19 -6.52 5.86
C PHE A 8 -9.59 -7.45 6.94
N ASN A 9 -10.25 -8.59 7.16
CA ASN A 9 -9.85 -9.57 8.18
C ASN A 9 -9.32 -10.86 7.56
N GLY A 10 -8.37 -10.73 6.61
CA GLY A 10 -7.66 -11.86 6.02
C GLY A 10 -6.89 -12.68 7.06
N SER A 11 -6.44 -13.89 6.70
CA SER A 11 -5.78 -14.80 7.65
C SER A 11 -4.51 -14.19 8.26
N LYS A 12 -4.19 -14.59 9.49
CA LYS A 12 -2.93 -14.22 10.15
C LYS A 12 -1.79 -14.80 9.31
N ASN A 13 -0.90 -13.94 8.82
CA ASN A 13 0.20 -14.24 7.88
C ASN A 13 -0.14 -14.31 6.38
N ALA A 14 -1.32 -13.83 5.95
CA ALA A 14 -1.64 -13.65 4.54
C ALA A 14 -1.72 -12.17 4.15
N GLY A 15 -1.75 -11.90 2.84
CA GLY A 15 -1.85 -10.55 2.28
C GLY A 15 -0.51 -9.91 1.92
N TRP A 16 0.57 -10.67 1.98
CA TRP A 16 1.90 -10.21 1.60
C TRP A 16 2.58 -11.29 0.74
N SER A 17 3.15 -10.87 -0.39
CA SER A 17 4.00 -11.69 -1.25
C SER A 17 5.32 -10.94 -1.39
N GLN A 18 6.15 -10.86 -0.33
CA GLN A 18 7.54 -10.46 -0.61
C GLN A 18 8.30 -11.64 -1.21
N PRO A 19 9.15 -11.36 -2.19
CA PRO A 19 10.04 -12.37 -2.75
C PRO A 19 10.94 -12.93 -1.65
N SER A 20 11.52 -14.09 -1.91
CA SER A 20 12.60 -14.60 -1.05
C SER A 20 13.64 -13.50 -0.82
N PRO A 21 14.19 -13.37 0.40
CA PRO A 21 15.23 -12.40 0.70
C PRO A 21 16.36 -12.45 -0.32
N LEU A 22 16.87 -11.27 -0.74
CA LEU A 22 17.97 -11.16 -1.70
C LEU A 22 19.30 -11.69 -1.11
N THR A 23 19.41 -11.61 0.21
CA THR A 23 20.51 -12.12 1.02
C THR A 23 19.92 -12.80 2.25
N GLU A 24 20.68 -13.70 2.86
CA GLU A 24 20.37 -14.17 4.21
C GLU A 24 20.62 -13.03 5.20
N ASP A 25 19.68 -12.09 5.26
CA ASP A 25 19.71 -10.96 6.17
C ASP A 25 19.41 -11.48 7.58
N SER A 26 20.48 -11.90 8.27
CA SER A 26 20.37 -12.34 9.65
C SER A 26 20.19 -11.11 10.56
N PRO A 27 19.15 -11.08 11.41
CA PRO A 27 18.99 -10.01 12.40
C PRO A 27 20.17 -9.93 13.37
N SER A 28 21.10 -10.90 13.37
CA SER A 28 22.35 -10.90 14.15
C SER A 28 23.19 -9.63 13.96
N HIS A 29 23.14 -9.00 12.78
CA HIS A 29 23.89 -7.76 12.48
C HIS A 29 23.25 -6.50 13.06
N ILE A 30 22.02 -6.58 13.57
CA ILE A 30 21.29 -5.48 14.20
C ILE A 30 21.35 -5.68 15.72
N PRO A 31 21.84 -4.69 16.51
CA PRO A 31 21.81 -4.76 17.97
C PRO A 31 20.40 -5.06 18.50
N GLU A 32 20.28 -5.90 19.52
CA GLU A 32 18.98 -6.35 20.04
C GLU A 32 18.08 -5.19 20.47
N SER A 33 18.65 -4.14 21.07
CA SER A 33 17.94 -2.91 21.46
C SER A 33 17.33 -2.13 20.30
N MET A 34 17.74 -2.41 19.06
CA MET A 34 17.24 -1.77 17.84
C MET A 34 16.29 -2.68 17.06
N ARG A 35 16.11 -3.94 17.47
CA ARG A 35 15.20 -4.88 16.78
C ARG A 35 13.75 -4.55 17.12
N ARG A 36 12.85 -4.78 16.17
CA ARG A 36 11.40 -4.65 16.41
C ARG A 36 10.92 -5.78 17.32
N ASN A 37 10.17 -5.43 18.36
CA ASN A 37 9.60 -6.40 19.31
C ASN A 37 8.25 -6.99 18.84
N ARG A 38 7.68 -6.46 17.75
CA ARG A 38 6.42 -6.93 17.17
C ARG A 38 6.45 -6.77 15.66
N LEU A 39 5.68 -7.62 14.97
CA LEU A 39 5.42 -7.47 13.55
C LEU A 39 4.69 -6.14 13.28
N PRO A 40 4.89 -5.53 12.11
CA PRO A 40 4.15 -4.34 11.74
C PRO A 40 2.68 -4.69 11.49
N ASP A 41 1.78 -3.76 11.80
CA ASP A 41 0.33 -3.94 11.66
C ASP A 41 -0.11 -3.72 10.19
N TRP A 42 0.34 -4.59 9.29
CA TRP A 42 -0.01 -4.51 7.87
C TRP A 42 -1.47 -4.92 7.63
N PRO A 43 -2.16 -4.29 6.65
CA PRO A 43 -3.50 -4.71 6.29
C PRO A 43 -3.49 -6.14 5.76
N ARG A 44 -4.51 -6.91 6.14
CA ARG A 44 -4.66 -8.31 5.75
C ARG A 44 -5.77 -8.42 4.73
N ALA A 45 -5.44 -8.11 3.48
CA ALA A 45 -6.35 -8.18 2.35
C ALA A 45 -5.82 -9.17 1.30
N SER A 46 -6.72 -9.93 0.69
CA SER A 46 -6.43 -10.72 -0.50
C SER A 46 -6.23 -9.82 -1.73
N GLU A 47 -5.63 -10.35 -2.79
CA GLU A 47 -5.43 -9.61 -4.05
C GLU A 47 -6.76 -9.06 -4.63
N PRO A 48 -7.88 -9.82 -4.69
CA PRO A 48 -9.15 -9.26 -5.15
C PRO A 48 -9.68 -8.12 -4.26
N GLU A 49 -9.46 -8.18 -2.95
CA GLU A 49 -9.86 -7.13 -2.01
C GLU A 49 -9.03 -5.86 -2.22
N LEU A 50 -7.71 -5.99 -2.42
CA LEU A 50 -6.82 -4.88 -2.77
C LEU A 50 -7.26 -4.20 -4.07
N VAL A 51 -7.50 -4.99 -5.13
CA VAL A 51 -7.95 -4.47 -6.43
C VAL A 51 -9.25 -3.68 -6.27
N ARG A 52 -10.25 -4.25 -5.58
CA ARG A 52 -11.54 -3.59 -5.36
C ARG A 52 -11.38 -2.30 -4.54
N HIS A 53 -10.57 -2.33 -3.48
CA HIS A 53 -10.35 -1.18 -2.62
C HIS A 53 -9.74 0.00 -3.41
N TYR A 54 -8.63 -0.24 -4.11
CA TYR A 54 -7.94 0.83 -4.85
C TYR A 54 -8.70 1.29 -6.10
N THR A 55 -9.48 0.40 -6.75
CA THR A 55 -10.38 0.80 -7.84
C THR A 55 -11.51 1.71 -7.32
N LYS A 56 -12.11 1.39 -6.17
CA LYS A 56 -13.13 2.26 -5.55
C LYS A 56 -12.52 3.59 -5.09
N LEU A 57 -11.27 3.58 -4.62
CA LEU A 57 -10.57 4.78 -4.20
C LEU A 57 -10.24 5.69 -5.40
N SER A 58 -9.83 5.13 -6.54
CA SER A 58 -9.51 5.92 -7.74
C SER A 58 -10.73 6.66 -8.30
N GLN A 59 -11.91 6.04 -8.25
CA GLN A 59 -13.18 6.66 -8.66
C GLN A 59 -13.61 7.85 -7.78
N LYS A 60 -13.03 7.97 -6.57
CA LYS A 60 -13.25 9.12 -5.68
C LYS A 60 -12.23 10.24 -5.89
N ASN A 61 -11.23 10.03 -6.75
CA ASN A 61 -10.18 11.00 -7.03
C ASN A 61 -10.45 11.73 -8.35
N PHE A 62 -10.13 13.02 -8.39
CA PHE A 62 -10.11 13.79 -9.63
C PHE A 62 -8.67 14.09 -10.01
N GLY A 63 -8.33 13.85 -11.27
CA GLY A 63 -7.00 14.05 -11.83
C GLY A 63 -7.04 14.48 -13.29
N ILE A 64 -5.86 14.70 -13.86
CA ILE A 64 -5.73 15.18 -15.23
C ILE A 64 -6.35 14.24 -16.28
N ASP A 65 -6.33 12.93 -16.03
CA ASP A 65 -6.91 11.94 -16.94
C ASP A 65 -8.45 11.90 -16.88
N THR A 66 -9.03 12.48 -15.83
CA THR A 66 -10.49 12.49 -15.61
C THR A 66 -11.17 13.79 -16.02
N GLY A 67 -10.42 14.87 -16.26
CA GLY A 67 -10.98 16.14 -16.70
C GLY A 67 -10.00 17.31 -16.66
N PHE A 68 -10.53 18.50 -16.92
CA PHE A 68 -9.74 19.72 -16.97
C PHE A 68 -9.17 20.09 -15.59
N TYR A 69 -7.85 20.31 -15.51
CA TYR A 69 -7.12 20.49 -14.26
C TYR A 69 -6.22 21.76 -14.27
N PRO A 70 -6.80 22.98 -14.28
CA PRO A 70 -6.07 24.23 -14.53
C PRO A 70 -5.37 24.81 -13.30
N LEU A 71 -4.43 24.06 -12.72
CA LEU A 71 -3.61 24.58 -11.63
C LEU A 71 -2.37 25.31 -12.18
N GLY A 72 -2.38 26.64 -12.05
CA GLY A 72 -1.25 27.49 -12.40
C GLY A 72 0.01 27.10 -11.62
N SER A 73 1.18 27.30 -12.23
CA SER A 73 2.50 26.89 -11.69
C SER A 73 2.74 25.38 -11.52
N CYS A 74 1.73 24.52 -11.63
CA CYS A 74 1.88 23.07 -11.51
C CYS A 74 2.18 22.36 -12.84
N THR A 75 1.90 23.02 -13.98
CA THR A 75 2.05 22.42 -15.33
C THR A 75 1.39 21.04 -15.43
N MET A 76 0.10 20.97 -15.06
CA MET A 76 -0.70 19.74 -15.15
C MET A 76 -1.02 19.41 -16.62
N LYS A 77 -0.03 18.85 -17.34
CA LYS A 77 -0.07 18.45 -18.75
C LYS A 77 -0.26 16.94 -18.89
N HIS A 78 -0.77 16.50 -20.05
CA HIS A 78 -0.99 15.08 -20.35
C HIS A 78 0.28 14.23 -20.09
N ASN A 79 0.09 13.06 -19.48
CA ASN A 79 1.12 12.06 -19.22
C ASN A 79 0.98 10.92 -20.24
N PRO A 80 1.87 10.83 -21.27
CA PRO A 80 1.79 9.82 -22.32
C PRO A 80 2.18 8.41 -21.85
#